data_AF-A0A4Q5VAG7-F1
#
_entry.id   AF-A0A4Q5VAG7-F1
#
_cell.length_a   1.000
_cell.length_b   1.000
_cell.length_c   1.000
_cell.angle_alpha   90.00
_cell.angle_beta   90.00
_cell.angle_gamma   90.00
#
_symmetry.space_group_name_H-M   'P 1'
#
loop_
_entity.id
_entity.type
_entity.pdbx_description
1 polymer ?
#
loop_
_entity_poly.entity_id
_entity_poly.type
_entity_poly.pdbx_seq_one_letter_code
_entity_poly.pdbx_strand_id
1 'polypeptide(L)'
;MSILIVNQIQTAFHNAFQSYNDDDFAKVIQEFIQEPSVYTHQESCAFYEAFDCAEFFLNSKNQLMRNIAYEVLRFKRNVALKQLIMDRTSGKLEGLELSNKDGTFFCVFTHETYEGARDLVRATWFSAQGFRGHINARNWNELLDEVFNRGYVTEAPGILDALSKSAAFIQGSAVKQPKVEWLSSATYPEKTAH
;
A
#
# COMPACT_ATOMS: atom_id res chain seq x y z
N MET A 1 -17.70 24.45 -9.63
CA MET A 1 -18.63 23.67 -10.46
C MET A 1 -19.47 22.84 -9.50
N SER A 2 -20.77 22.71 -9.75
CA SER A 2 -21.80 22.74 -8.71
C SER A 2 -21.93 21.44 -7.92
N ILE A 3 -21.95 21.55 -6.60
CA ILE A 3 -22.43 20.54 -5.62
C ILE A 3 -23.73 19.85 -6.09
N LEU A 4 -24.55 20.52 -6.93
CA LEU A 4 -25.73 19.92 -7.56
C LEU A 4 -25.44 18.66 -8.37
N ILE A 5 -24.36 18.61 -9.17
CA ILE A 5 -24.11 17.47 -10.06
C ILE A 5 -23.79 16.23 -9.23
N VAL A 6 -22.91 16.37 -8.23
CA VAL A 6 -22.57 15.30 -7.28
C VAL A 6 -23.82 14.83 -6.53
N ASN A 7 -24.66 15.74 -6.04
CA ASN A 7 -25.89 15.39 -5.35
C ASN A 7 -26.92 14.70 -6.26
N GLN A 8 -27.05 15.12 -7.52
CA GLN A 8 -27.95 14.49 -8.50
C GLN A 8 -27.51 13.07 -8.82
N ILE A 9 -26.21 12.83 -8.94
CA ILE A 9 -25.64 11.51 -9.21
C ILE A 9 -25.75 10.60 -7.99
N GLN A 10 -25.40 11.10 -6.80
CA GLN A 10 -25.60 10.36 -5.54
C GLN A 10 -27.08 9.98 -5.36
N THR A 11 -28.00 10.88 -5.71
CA THR A 11 -29.44 10.63 -5.68
C THR A 11 -29.86 9.61 -6.74
N ALA A 12 -29.38 9.72 -7.97
CA ALA A 12 -29.67 8.77 -9.05
C ALA A 12 -29.17 7.36 -8.72
N PHE A 13 -27.95 7.25 -8.18
CA PHE A 13 -27.39 5.98 -7.71
C PHE A 13 -28.12 5.45 -6.47
N HIS A 14 -28.42 6.29 -5.48
CA HIS A 14 -29.19 5.87 -4.31
C HIS A 14 -30.57 5.33 -4.71
N ASN A 15 -31.23 5.99 -5.66
CA ASN A 15 -32.52 5.56 -6.19
C ASN A 15 -32.41 4.25 -7.01
N ALA A 16 -31.37 4.10 -7.84
CA ALA A 16 -31.12 2.87 -8.58
C ALA A 16 -30.74 1.69 -7.66
N PHE A 17 -30.06 1.96 -6.54
CA PHE A 17 -29.70 0.95 -5.56
C PHE A 17 -30.91 0.55 -4.70
N GLN A 18 -31.78 1.50 -4.35
CA GLN A 18 -33.02 1.22 -3.62
C GLN A 18 -34.07 0.50 -4.48
N SER A 19 -34.06 0.67 -5.80
CA SER A 19 -35.00 0.00 -6.69
C SER A 19 -34.68 -1.48 -6.93
N TYR A 20 -33.47 -1.96 -6.58
CA TYR A 20 -32.99 -3.33 -6.87
C TYR A 20 -33.20 -3.76 -8.34
N ASN A 21 -33.23 -2.79 -9.26
CA ASN A 21 -33.36 -3.05 -10.69
C ASN A 21 -31.98 -2.97 -11.34
N ASP A 22 -31.39 -4.13 -11.62
CA ASP A 22 -30.05 -4.27 -12.23
C ASP A 22 -29.91 -3.45 -13.52
N ASP A 23 -31.00 -3.26 -14.28
CA ASP A 23 -31.01 -2.49 -15.52
C ASP A 23 -30.84 -0.98 -15.28
N ASP A 24 -31.43 -0.44 -14.21
CA ASP A 24 -31.29 0.98 -13.87
C ASP A 24 -29.88 1.28 -13.38
N PHE A 25 -29.31 0.37 -12.58
CA PHE A 25 -27.93 0.48 -12.12
C PHE A 25 -26.93 0.36 -13.29
N ALA A 26 -27.15 -0.59 -14.21
CA ALA A 26 -26.33 -0.75 -15.40
C ALA A 26 -26.38 0.48 -16.32
N LYS A 27 -27.55 1.12 -16.44
CA LYS A 27 -27.73 2.34 -17.23
C LYS A 27 -26.98 3.53 -16.63
N VAL A 28 -27.07 3.72 -15.32
CA VAL A 28 -26.34 4.77 -14.59
C VAL A 28 -24.82 4.56 -14.71
N ILE A 29 -24.34 3.31 -14.61
CA ILE A 29 -22.92 3.00 -14.86
C ILE A 29 -22.51 3.26 -16.33
N GLN A 30 -23.34 2.89 -17.30
CA GLN A 30 -23.06 3.16 -18.73
C GLN A 30 -22.94 4.64 -19.05
N GLU A 31 -23.84 5.47 -18.52
CA GLU A 31 -23.78 6.92 -18.67
C GLU A 31 -22.46 7.46 -18.07
N PHE A 32 -22.05 6.94 -16.91
CA PHE A 32 -20.80 7.31 -16.25
C PHE A 32 -19.53 6.88 -17.00
N ILE A 33 -19.54 5.70 -17.64
CA ILE A 33 -18.42 5.18 -18.43
C ILE A 33 -18.19 6.03 -19.70
N GLN A 34 -19.25 6.61 -20.24
CA GLN A 34 -19.21 7.31 -21.53
C GLN A 34 -18.93 8.81 -21.42
N GLU A 35 -19.08 9.43 -20.24
CA GLU A 35 -18.79 10.85 -20.09
C GLU A 35 -17.29 11.17 -19.93
N PRO A 36 -16.73 12.11 -20.73
CA PRO A 36 -15.37 12.62 -20.56
C PRO A 36 -15.26 13.54 -19.33
N SER A 37 -15.16 12.93 -18.15
CA SER A 37 -14.74 13.42 -16.82
C SER A 37 -14.94 14.92 -16.46
N VAL A 38 -15.85 15.17 -15.50
CA VAL A 38 -15.89 16.39 -14.66
C VAL A 38 -15.39 16.11 -13.22
N TYR A 39 -15.07 14.86 -12.88
CA TYR A 39 -14.77 14.45 -11.50
C TYR A 39 -13.30 14.60 -11.14
N THR A 40 -13.06 15.02 -9.90
CA THR A 40 -11.75 14.96 -9.27
C THR A 40 -11.37 13.52 -8.90
N HIS A 41 -10.08 13.29 -8.67
CA HIS A 41 -9.57 12.00 -8.18
C HIS A 41 -10.25 11.57 -6.88
N GLN A 42 -10.40 12.49 -5.93
CA GLN A 42 -11.02 12.24 -4.63
C GLN A 42 -12.50 11.83 -4.75
N GLU A 43 -13.27 12.52 -5.60
CA GLU A 43 -14.68 12.17 -5.84
C GLU A 43 -14.84 10.79 -6.47
N SER A 44 -13.93 10.44 -7.39
CA SER A 44 -13.93 9.13 -8.06
C SER A 44 -13.55 7.99 -7.09
N CYS A 45 -12.59 8.21 -6.19
CA CYS A 45 -12.26 7.25 -5.12
C CYS A 45 -13.45 7.04 -4.18
N ALA A 46 -14.05 8.13 -3.68
CA ALA A 46 -15.20 8.06 -2.79
C ALA A 46 -16.40 7.34 -3.44
N PHE A 47 -16.60 7.57 -4.75
CA PHE A 47 -17.59 6.86 -5.53
C PHE A 47 -17.34 5.35 -5.57
N TYR A 48 -16.14 4.91 -5.93
CA TYR A 48 -15.81 3.47 -5.98
C TYR A 48 -15.85 2.78 -4.61
N GLU A 49 -15.54 3.49 -3.54
CA GLU A 49 -15.65 2.97 -2.18
C GLU A 49 -17.12 2.80 -1.75
N ALA A 50 -17.95 3.82 -1.99
CA ALA A 50 -19.35 3.81 -1.57
C ALA A 50 -20.21 2.75 -2.29
N PHE A 51 -19.89 2.46 -3.56
CA PHE A 51 -20.71 1.59 -4.41
C PHE A 51 -20.06 0.25 -4.75
N ASP A 52 -18.86 -0.03 -4.24
CA ASP A 52 -18.09 -1.25 -4.52
C ASP A 52 -18.05 -1.63 -6.01
N CYS A 53 -17.94 -0.64 -6.88
CA CYS A 53 -18.17 -0.79 -8.32
C CYS A 53 -16.91 -0.65 -9.18
N ALA A 54 -15.72 -0.53 -8.57
CA ALA A 54 -14.47 -0.29 -9.28
C ALA A 54 -14.17 -1.32 -10.39
N GLU A 55 -14.53 -2.59 -10.19
CA GLU A 55 -14.27 -3.67 -11.17
C GLU A 55 -14.94 -3.42 -12.53
N PHE A 56 -16.12 -2.78 -12.55
CA PHE A 56 -16.83 -2.44 -13.78
C PHE A 56 -16.08 -1.41 -14.65
N PHE A 57 -15.17 -0.64 -14.05
CA PHE A 57 -14.42 0.42 -14.73
C PHE A 57 -13.03 -0.01 -15.21
N LEU A 58 -12.61 -1.26 -14.95
CA LEU A 58 -11.31 -1.79 -15.41
C LEU A 58 -11.17 -1.79 -16.95
N ASN A 59 -12.28 -1.94 -17.66
CA ASN A 59 -12.34 -1.90 -19.13
C ASN A 59 -12.93 -0.59 -19.68
N SER A 60 -13.13 0.43 -18.83
CA SER A 60 -13.68 1.72 -19.25
C SER A 60 -12.81 2.33 -20.35
N LYS A 61 -13.43 2.95 -21.36
CA LYS A 61 -12.71 3.74 -22.37
C LYS A 61 -12.15 5.04 -21.78
N ASN A 62 -12.67 5.50 -20.64
CA ASN A 62 -12.15 6.64 -19.92
C ASN A 62 -10.90 6.24 -19.10
N GLN A 63 -9.74 6.77 -19.48
CA GLN A 63 -8.46 6.43 -18.88
C GLN A 63 -8.34 6.87 -17.40
N LEU A 64 -8.90 8.03 -17.04
CA LEU A 64 -8.87 8.51 -15.66
C LEU A 64 -9.62 7.56 -14.74
N MET A 65 -10.87 7.24 -15.10
CA MET A 65 -11.73 6.35 -14.33
C MET A 65 -11.13 4.95 -14.18
N ARG A 66 -10.55 4.43 -15.27
CA ARG A 66 -9.86 3.14 -15.27
C ARG A 66 -8.65 3.14 -14.33
N ASN A 67 -7.82 4.18 -14.36
CA ASN A 67 -6.65 4.30 -13.48
C ASN A 67 -7.07 4.35 -12.01
N ILE A 68 -8.08 5.16 -11.67
CA ILE A 68 -8.59 5.26 -10.30
C ILE A 68 -9.20 3.93 -9.85
N ALA A 69 -9.88 3.20 -10.75
CA ALA A 69 -10.43 1.88 -10.43
C ALA A 69 -9.32 0.87 -10.10
N TYR A 70 -8.22 0.88 -10.88
CA TYR A 70 -7.03 0.08 -10.55
C TYR A 70 -6.44 0.45 -9.19
N GLU A 71 -6.38 1.73 -8.85
CA GLU A 71 -5.88 2.20 -7.56
C GLU A 71 -6.75 1.73 -6.40
N VAL A 72 -8.07 1.91 -6.48
CA VAL A 72 -9.02 1.48 -5.43
C VAL A 72 -8.98 -0.03 -5.24
N LEU A 73 -8.97 -0.81 -6.33
CA LEU A 73 -8.90 -2.27 -6.23
C LEU A 73 -7.56 -2.73 -5.67
N ARG A 74 -6.45 -2.08 -6.04
CA ARG A 74 -5.13 -2.35 -5.45
C ARG A 74 -5.14 -2.05 -3.96
N PHE A 75 -5.72 -0.93 -3.54
CA PHE A 75 -5.84 -0.56 -2.14
C PHE A 75 -6.67 -1.60 -1.35
N LYS A 76 -7.85 -1.97 -1.85
CA LYS A 76 -8.71 -3.02 -1.24
C LYS A 76 -7.97 -4.35 -1.09
N ARG A 77 -7.27 -4.79 -2.14
CA ARG A 77 -6.45 -6.02 -2.10
C ARG A 77 -5.33 -5.93 -1.07
N ASN A 78 -4.65 -4.79 -1.00
CA ASN A 78 -3.60 -4.55 -0.01
C ASN A 78 -4.15 -4.57 1.42
N VAL A 79 -5.33 -3.97 1.68
CA VAL A 79 -5.99 -4.02 3.00
C VAL A 79 -6.31 -5.47 3.39
N ALA A 80 -6.92 -6.25 2.50
CA ALA A 80 -7.24 -7.64 2.76
C ALA A 80 -5.98 -8.51 2.99
N LEU A 81 -4.95 -8.31 2.17
CA LEU A 81 -3.67 -9.01 2.32
C LEU A 81 -2.98 -8.64 3.64
N LYS A 82 -3.00 -7.36 4.01
CA LYS A 82 -2.45 -6.88 5.28
C LYS A 82 -3.13 -7.58 6.44
N GLN A 83 -4.47 -7.62 6.44
CA GLN A 83 -5.23 -8.30 7.49
C GLN A 83 -4.86 -9.77 7.59
N LEU A 84 -4.77 -10.47 6.45
CA LEU A 84 -4.36 -11.87 6.40
C LEU A 84 -2.94 -12.10 6.93
N ILE A 85 -1.99 -11.23 6.62
CA ILE A 85 -0.64 -11.27 7.19
C ILE A 85 -0.69 -11.07 8.71
N MET A 86 -1.38 -10.02 9.17
CA MET A 86 -1.47 -9.69 10.60
C MET A 86 -2.13 -10.82 11.40
N ASP A 87 -3.19 -11.42 10.88
CA ASP A 87 -3.90 -12.54 11.51
C ASP A 87 -3.00 -13.77 11.62
N ARG A 88 -2.36 -14.19 10.50
CA ARG A 88 -1.51 -15.40 10.51
C ARG A 88 -0.30 -15.27 11.43
N THR A 89 0.23 -14.06 11.55
CA THR A 89 1.44 -13.75 12.34
C THR A 89 1.11 -13.39 13.78
N SER A 90 -0.16 -13.40 14.18
CA SER A 90 -0.61 -12.90 15.48
C SER A 90 -0.09 -11.49 15.78
N GLY A 91 -0.02 -10.65 14.73
CA GLY A 91 0.46 -9.27 14.77
C GLY A 91 1.98 -9.10 14.93
N LYS A 92 2.78 -10.17 14.84
CA LYS A 92 4.25 -10.12 14.97
C LYS A 92 4.93 -10.48 13.65
N LEU A 93 5.48 -9.50 12.96
CA LEU A 93 6.00 -9.68 11.60
C LEU A 93 7.47 -10.08 11.54
N GLU A 94 8.10 -10.40 12.67
CA GLU A 94 9.51 -10.76 12.69
C GLU A 94 9.81 -11.95 11.78
N GLY A 95 10.79 -11.79 10.88
CA GLY A 95 11.15 -12.79 9.87
C GLY A 95 10.25 -12.81 8.64
N LEU A 96 9.22 -11.96 8.54
CA LEU A 96 8.47 -11.79 7.30
C LEU A 96 9.39 -11.23 6.22
N GLU A 97 9.36 -11.84 5.04
CA GLU A 97 10.12 -11.41 3.87
C GLU A 97 9.15 -11.10 2.72
N LEU A 98 9.20 -9.88 2.20
CA LEU A 98 8.38 -9.45 1.06
C LEU A 98 9.25 -8.95 -0.09
N SER A 99 8.74 -9.03 -1.31
CA SER A 99 9.31 -8.47 -2.53
C SER A 99 8.38 -7.43 -3.14
N ASN A 100 8.98 -6.57 -3.96
CA ASN A 100 8.22 -5.80 -4.94
C ASN A 100 7.64 -6.72 -6.03
N LYS A 101 6.74 -6.18 -6.85
CA LYS A 101 6.05 -6.91 -7.94
C LYS A 101 7.02 -7.60 -8.92
N ASP A 102 8.18 -6.98 -9.17
CA ASP A 102 9.14 -7.47 -10.15
C ASP A 102 10.15 -8.47 -9.56
N GLY A 103 10.11 -8.73 -8.24
CA GLY A 103 11.01 -9.67 -7.58
C GLY A 103 12.48 -9.23 -7.59
N THR A 104 12.74 -7.92 -7.59
CA THR A 104 14.09 -7.33 -7.68
C THR A 104 14.54 -6.66 -6.39
N PHE A 105 13.59 -6.21 -5.59
CA PHE A 105 13.81 -5.60 -4.28
C PHE A 105 13.03 -6.36 -3.22
N PHE A 106 13.64 -6.50 -2.05
CA PHE A 106 13.14 -7.30 -0.96
C PHE A 106 13.18 -6.52 0.35
N CYS A 107 12.34 -6.92 1.30
CA CYS A 107 12.36 -6.41 2.64
C CYS A 107 12.26 -7.53 3.67
N VAL A 108 12.98 -7.39 4.78
CA VAL A 108 12.80 -8.25 5.97
C VAL A 108 12.36 -7.41 7.16
N PHE A 109 11.50 -7.99 7.98
CA PHE A 109 10.98 -7.37 9.19
C PHE A 109 11.72 -7.91 10.42
N THR A 110 12.25 -7.02 11.27
CA THR A 110 12.95 -7.37 12.52
C THR A 110 12.62 -6.39 13.63
N HIS A 111 12.90 -6.75 14.88
CA HIS A 111 13.02 -5.73 15.92
C HIS A 111 14.25 -4.84 15.68
N GLU A 112 14.18 -3.59 16.15
CA GLU A 112 15.35 -2.72 16.20
C GLU A 112 16.35 -3.22 17.24
N THR A 113 17.61 -3.31 16.85
CA THR A 113 18.68 -3.83 17.71
C THR A 113 19.44 -2.73 18.45
N TYR A 114 19.31 -1.47 18.02
CA TYR A 114 19.94 -0.33 18.66
C TYR A 114 19.41 -0.11 20.08
N GLU A 115 20.30 0.02 21.05
CA GLU A 115 19.97 0.05 22.48
C GLU A 115 19.00 1.18 22.87
N GLY A 116 19.10 2.34 22.21
CA GLY A 116 18.19 3.47 22.43
C GLY A 116 16.83 3.37 21.75
N ALA A 117 16.55 2.28 21.01
CA ALA A 117 15.36 2.16 20.16
C ALA A 117 14.78 0.74 20.11
N ARG A 118 15.08 -0.13 21.09
CA ARG A 118 14.65 -1.55 21.11
C ARG A 118 13.14 -1.79 21.03
N ASP A 119 12.35 -0.79 21.39
CA ASP A 119 10.89 -0.85 21.31
C ASP A 119 10.35 -0.60 19.88
N LEU A 120 11.23 -0.21 18.95
CA LEU A 120 10.87 -0.01 17.55
C LEU A 120 10.95 -1.32 16.77
N VAL A 121 10.16 -1.36 15.72
CA VAL A 121 10.21 -2.39 14.68
C VAL A 121 10.85 -1.82 13.43
N ARG A 122 11.50 -2.68 12.66
CA ARG A 122 12.31 -2.28 11.49
C ARG A 122 11.91 -3.09 10.27
N ALA A 123 11.84 -2.43 9.13
CA ALA A 123 11.88 -3.08 7.82
C ALA A 123 13.21 -2.74 7.15
N THR A 124 13.94 -3.75 6.70
CA THR A 124 15.26 -3.60 6.06
C THR A 124 15.18 -3.98 4.59
N TRP A 125 15.68 -3.11 3.71
CA TRP A 125 15.62 -3.26 2.26
C TRP A 125 16.88 -3.90 1.68
N PHE A 126 16.68 -4.80 0.72
CA PHE A 126 17.76 -5.47 0.00
C PHE A 126 17.49 -5.55 -1.50
N SER A 127 18.55 -5.71 -2.28
CA SER A 127 18.49 -6.24 -3.64
C SER A 127 19.59 -7.29 -3.83
N ALA A 128 19.72 -7.83 -5.04
CA ALA A 128 20.82 -8.76 -5.37
C ALA A 128 22.22 -8.18 -5.11
N GLN A 129 22.33 -6.86 -5.02
CA GLN A 129 23.57 -6.12 -4.76
C GLN A 129 23.79 -5.84 -3.26
N GLY A 130 22.95 -6.32 -2.36
CA GLY A 130 23.11 -6.11 -0.92
C GLY A 130 22.11 -5.14 -0.31
N PHE A 131 22.48 -4.62 0.85
CA PHE A 131 21.68 -3.69 1.65
C PHE A 131 21.41 -2.36 0.94
N ARG A 132 20.18 -1.87 1.05
CA ARG A 132 19.71 -0.62 0.42
C ARG A 132 19.27 0.44 1.41
N GLY A 133 18.92 0.06 2.64
CA GLY A 133 18.44 0.97 3.67
C GLY A 133 17.45 0.28 4.60
N HIS A 134 16.86 1.04 5.51
CA HIS A 134 15.82 0.55 6.41
C HIS A 134 14.91 1.70 6.81
N ILE A 135 13.77 1.35 7.40
CA ILE A 135 12.87 2.26 8.09
C ILE A 135 12.53 1.66 9.45
N ASN A 136 12.21 2.52 10.41
CA ASN A 136 11.72 2.11 11.73
C ASN A 136 10.31 2.66 11.95
N ALA A 137 9.49 1.93 12.70
CA ALA A 137 8.17 2.35 13.14
C ALA A 137 7.90 1.92 14.59
N ARG A 138 6.83 2.45 15.20
CA ARG A 138 6.48 2.15 16.60
C ARG A 138 5.81 0.80 16.76
N ASN A 139 5.19 0.28 15.71
CA ASN A 139 4.51 -1.01 15.73
C ASN A 139 4.50 -1.65 14.34
N TRP A 140 4.23 -2.95 14.32
CA TRP A 140 4.19 -3.76 13.10
C TRP A 140 3.16 -3.30 12.08
N ASN A 141 2.03 -2.75 12.54
CA ASN A 141 0.94 -2.32 11.68
C ASN A 141 1.32 -1.09 10.84
N GLU A 142 1.88 -0.06 11.49
CA GLU A 142 2.42 1.13 10.83
C GLU A 142 3.56 0.78 9.87
N LEU A 143 4.44 -0.13 10.29
CA LEU A 143 5.55 -0.57 9.45
C LEU A 143 5.05 -1.25 8.17
N LEU A 144 4.07 -2.15 8.30
CA LEU A 144 3.50 -2.88 7.18
C LEU A 144 2.76 -1.95 6.21
N ASP A 145 2.08 -0.91 6.71
CA ASP A 145 1.45 0.12 5.87
C ASP A 145 2.48 0.83 4.99
N GLU A 146 3.59 1.27 5.56
CA GLU A 146 4.65 1.93 4.78
C GLU A 146 5.29 0.99 3.76
N VAL A 147 5.56 -0.26 4.16
CA VAL A 147 6.12 -1.29 3.27
C VAL A 147 5.19 -1.54 2.07
N PHE A 148 3.88 -1.62 2.31
CA PHE A 148 2.86 -1.81 1.27
C PHE A 148 2.72 -0.59 0.35
N ASN A 149 2.79 0.62 0.91
CA ASN A 149 2.79 1.87 0.14
C ASN A 149 4.00 1.95 -0.80
N ARG A 150 5.15 1.41 -0.38
CA ARG A 150 6.35 1.28 -1.21
C ARG A 150 6.30 0.13 -2.22
N GLY A 151 5.23 -0.68 -2.21
CA GLY A 151 4.97 -1.71 -3.21
C GLY A 151 5.54 -3.10 -2.90
N TYR A 152 5.99 -3.34 -1.67
CA TYR A 152 6.42 -4.67 -1.22
C TYR A 152 5.21 -5.45 -0.71
N VAL A 153 4.58 -6.24 -1.58
CA VAL A 153 3.28 -6.88 -1.32
C VAL A 153 3.25 -8.37 -1.67
N THR A 154 4.40 -8.94 -2.06
CA THR A 154 4.50 -10.35 -2.43
C THR A 154 5.41 -11.05 -1.45
N GLU A 155 4.98 -12.15 -0.83
CA GLU A 155 5.85 -12.90 0.08
C GLU A 155 7.00 -13.59 -0.66
N ALA A 156 8.20 -13.50 -0.11
CA ALA A 156 9.43 -14.03 -0.67
C ALA A 156 10.24 -14.77 0.41
N PRO A 157 9.70 -15.84 1.02
CA PRO A 157 10.35 -16.51 2.15
C PRO A 157 11.70 -17.13 1.77
N GLY A 158 12.72 -16.88 2.58
CA GLY A 158 14.07 -17.41 2.40
C GLY A 158 14.91 -16.65 1.36
N ILE A 159 14.41 -15.52 0.84
CA ILE A 159 15.15 -14.74 -0.15
C ILE A 159 16.38 -14.09 0.46
N LEU A 160 16.32 -13.66 1.73
CA LEU A 160 17.48 -13.07 2.38
C LEU A 160 18.61 -14.09 2.55
N ASP A 161 18.27 -15.32 2.97
CA ASP A 161 19.24 -16.43 3.05
C ASP A 161 19.84 -16.73 1.67
N ALA A 162 19.02 -16.82 0.62
CA ALA A 162 19.48 -17.06 -0.74
C ALA A 162 20.43 -15.95 -1.23
N LEU A 163 20.08 -14.69 -1.02
CA LEU A 163 20.88 -13.54 -1.43
C LEU A 163 22.20 -13.45 -0.65
N SER A 164 22.17 -13.72 0.65
CA SER A 164 23.33 -13.61 1.55
C SER A 164 24.50 -14.52 1.17
N LYS A 165 24.23 -15.58 0.40
CA LYS A 165 25.22 -16.54 -0.10
C LYS A 165 25.91 -16.08 -1.39
N SER A 166 25.40 -15.04 -2.04
CA SER A 166 25.96 -14.54 -3.29
C SER A 166 27.13 -13.56 -3.06
N ALA A 167 28.18 -13.68 -3.87
CA ALA A 167 29.34 -12.79 -3.79
C ALA A 167 28.96 -11.32 -4.00
N ALA A 168 28.02 -11.05 -4.92
CA ALA A 168 27.54 -9.69 -5.20
C ALA A 168 26.87 -9.04 -3.98
N PHE A 169 26.02 -9.80 -3.28
CA PHE A 169 25.35 -9.32 -2.08
C PHE A 169 26.34 -9.07 -0.94
N ILE A 170 27.28 -10.00 -0.72
CA ILE A 170 28.32 -9.87 0.31
C ILE A 170 29.17 -8.62 0.05
N GLN A 171 29.61 -8.43 -1.19
CA GLN A 171 30.43 -7.29 -1.58
C GLN A 171 29.68 -5.97 -1.43
N GLY A 172 28.45 -5.87 -1.93
CA GLY A 172 27.71 -4.63 -1.86
C GLY A 172 27.18 -4.30 -0.45
N SER A 173 26.96 -5.32 0.40
CA SER A 173 26.62 -5.10 1.82
C SER A 173 27.82 -4.65 2.67
N ALA A 174 29.06 -4.85 2.18
CA ALA A 174 30.26 -4.34 2.84
C ALA A 174 30.47 -2.83 2.63
N VAL A 175 29.76 -2.20 1.68
CA VAL A 175 29.92 -0.79 1.31
C VAL A 175 28.86 0.08 1.99
N LYS A 176 29.28 0.82 3.03
CA LYS A 176 28.62 1.93 3.76
C LYS A 176 27.09 1.89 3.92
N GLN A 177 26.65 1.82 5.18
CA GLN A 177 25.27 2.04 5.63
C GLN A 177 24.64 3.30 5.00
N PRO A 178 23.54 3.20 4.23
CA PRO A 178 22.77 4.35 3.78
C PRO A 178 22.07 5.03 4.96
N LYS A 179 21.78 6.33 4.78
CA LYS A 179 21.03 7.20 5.70
C LYS A 179 19.80 6.50 6.27
N VAL A 180 19.63 6.62 7.59
CA VAL A 180 18.38 6.29 8.29
C VAL A 180 17.28 7.23 7.78
N GLU A 181 16.26 6.67 7.13
CA GLU A 181 15.03 7.42 6.80
C GLU A 181 14.02 7.19 7.93
N TRP A 182 13.80 8.23 8.72
CA TRP A 182 12.77 8.24 9.78
C TRP A 182 11.42 8.63 9.18
N LEU A 183 10.36 7.88 9.49
CA LEU A 183 8.99 8.28 9.22
C LEU A 183 8.56 9.37 10.22
N SER A 184 8.84 10.62 9.84
CA SER A 184 8.43 11.94 10.38
C SER A 184 8.67 12.33 11.85
N SER A 185 9.38 13.46 11.99
CA SER A 185 9.19 14.59 12.92
C SER A 185 8.82 14.34 14.40
N ALA A 186 9.53 13.47 15.09
CA ALA A 186 9.69 13.59 16.54
C ALA A 186 11.15 13.93 16.85
N THR A 187 11.43 15.22 17.02
CA THR A 187 12.60 15.69 17.76
C THR A 187 12.49 15.08 19.16
N TYR A 188 13.25 14.02 19.43
CA TYR A 188 13.43 13.58 20.80
C TYR A 188 14.35 14.56 21.51
N PRO A 189 14.04 14.96 22.76
CA PRO A 189 14.95 15.78 23.54
C PRO A 189 16.24 14.99 23.74
N GLU A 190 17.38 15.63 23.49
CA GLU A 190 18.68 15.13 23.89
C GLU A 190 18.58 14.71 25.37
N LYS A 191 18.65 13.41 25.64
CA LYS A 191 18.98 12.96 26.99
C LYS A 191 20.42 13.35 27.22
N THR A 192 20.62 14.50 27.87
CA THR A 192 21.87 14.85 28.54
C THR A 192 22.35 13.66 29.34
N ALA A 193 23.57 13.22 29.04
CA ALA A 193 24.29 12.22 29.83
C ALA A 193 24.34 12.66 31.30
N HIS A 194 24.09 11.71 32.20
CA HIS A 194 24.53 11.77 33.59
C HIS A 194 25.71 10.83 33.76
#